data_AF-A0A973L9N2-F1
#
_entry.id   AF-A0A973L9N2-F1
#
_cell.length_a   1.000
_cell.length_b   1.000
_cell.length_c   1.000
_cell.angle_alpha   90.00
_cell.angle_beta   90.00
_cell.angle_gamma   90.00
#
_symmetry.space_group_name_H-M   'P 1'
#
loop_
_entity.id
_entity.type
_entity.pdbx_description
1 polymer ?
#
loop_
_entity_poly.entity_id
_entity_poly.type
_entity_poly.pdbx_seq_one_letter_code
_entity_poly.pdbx_strand_id
1 'polypeptide(L)'
;MSSVEVVLLTPLIVTMMLIIISLGVMVNVRSEVAGAARDAARAGSLQGSGGEAAKQAELAAKADLGDRCQGAADITGAYVPPTAGGGGYYRVTVTCTIDMSGFGVFGAHQTFTKVFSSPIDPLQNFVPGDAPTTSLEPPPSSEPSPTSTQFTAPSWNSPTPPPSSPTPSGATPSGATPSGTTPAGSASSPAPSKPSKPAPDPKPTTPAGH
;
A
#
# COMPACT_ATOMS: atom_id res chain seq x y z
N MET A 1 30.01 1.91 -44.97
CA MET A 1 28.63 1.53 -44.59
C MET A 1 27.73 1.91 -45.75
N SER A 2 27.05 0.92 -46.33
CA SER A 2 26.24 1.11 -47.54
C SER A 2 24.81 1.52 -47.16
N SER A 3 24.13 2.33 -47.98
CA SER A 3 22.76 2.78 -47.71
C SER A 3 21.79 1.63 -47.40
N VAL A 4 21.96 0.49 -48.09
CA VAL A 4 21.15 -0.73 -47.88
C VAL A 4 21.28 -1.29 -46.46
N GLU A 5 22.46 -1.23 -45.86
CA GLU A 5 22.70 -1.72 -44.49
C GLU A 5 21.94 -0.86 -43.47
N VAL A 6 22.00 0.47 -43.62
CA VAL A 6 21.28 1.41 -42.76
C VAL A 6 19.77 1.26 -42.96
N VAL A 7 19.30 1.13 -44.20
CA VAL A 7 17.86 0.97 -44.53
C VAL A 7 17.26 -0.28 -43.90
N LEU A 8 18.04 -1.35 -43.74
CA LEU A 8 17.57 -2.57 -43.07
C LEU A 8 17.71 -2.51 -41.54
N LEU A 9 18.75 -1.85 -41.03
CA LEU A 9 19.09 -1.84 -39.62
C LEU A 9 18.31 -0.80 -38.81
N THR A 10 18.01 0.36 -39.41
CA THR A 10 17.18 1.41 -38.79
C THR A 10 15.78 0.92 -38.36
N PRO A 11 14.96 0.29 -39.21
CA PRO A 11 13.63 -0.17 -38.80
C PRO A 11 13.70 -1.26 -37.72
N LEU A 12 14.75 -2.09 -37.74
CA LEU A 12 14.99 -3.10 -36.71
C LEU A 12 15.21 -2.46 -35.33
N ILE A 13 16.10 -1.46 -35.25
CA ILE A 13 16.38 -0.74 -34.00
C ILE A 13 15.12 -0.02 -33.50
N VAL A 14 14.40 0.67 -34.39
CA VAL A 14 13.16 1.37 -34.03
C VAL A 14 12.14 0.38 -33.45
N THR A 15 11.96 -0.76 -34.11
CA THR A 15 11.05 -1.82 -33.63
C THR A 15 11.47 -2.34 -32.24
N MET A 16 12.77 -2.58 -32.04
CA MET A 16 13.29 -3.02 -30.74
C MET A 16 13.03 -1.99 -29.64
N MET A 17 13.25 -0.71 -29.92
CA MET A 17 12.98 0.39 -28.97
C MET A 17 11.50 0.46 -28.61
N LEU A 18 10.61 0.36 -29.60
CA LEU A 18 9.16 0.35 -29.36
C LEU A 18 8.74 -0.83 -28.47
N ILE A 19 9.30 -2.03 -28.70
CA ILE A 19 9.04 -3.21 -27.87
C ILE A 19 9.50 -2.96 -26.43
N ILE A 20 10.72 -2.43 -26.22
CA ILE A 20 11.25 -2.16 -24.88
C ILE A 20 10.36 -1.16 -24.13
N ILE A 21 9.94 -0.07 -24.79
CA ILE A 21 9.05 0.93 -24.21
C ILE A 21 7.71 0.28 -23.82
N SER A 22 7.13 -0.50 -24.72
CA SER A 22 5.85 -1.18 -24.45
C SER A 22 5.94 -2.15 -23.28
N LEU A 23 7.04 -2.90 -23.16
CA LEU A 23 7.28 -3.79 -22.03
C LEU A 23 7.52 -3.00 -20.74
N GLY A 24 8.25 -1.89 -20.80
CA GLY A 24 8.46 -1.00 -19.66
C GLY A 24 7.14 -0.45 -19.11
N VAL A 25 6.26 0.03 -19.99
CA VAL A 25 4.91 0.50 -19.61
C VAL A 25 4.09 -0.63 -18.99
N MET A 26 4.14 -1.84 -19.55
CA MET A 26 3.42 -3.00 -18.98
C MET A 26 3.91 -3.36 -17.58
N VAL A 27 5.22 -3.30 -17.32
CA VAL A 27 5.80 -3.56 -15.99
C VAL A 27 5.40 -2.45 -15.01
N ASN A 28 5.45 -1.19 -15.44
CA ASN A 28 5.04 -0.05 -14.63
C ASN A 28 3.60 -0.21 -14.13
N VAL A 29 2.67 -0.48 -15.04
CA VAL A 29 1.25 -0.75 -14.72
C VAL A 29 1.09 -1.90 -13.72
N ARG A 30 1.78 -3.02 -13.95
CA ARG A 30 1.72 -4.17 -13.03
C ARG A 30 2.25 -3.83 -11.64
N SER A 31 3.25 -2.96 -11.56
CA SER A 31 3.82 -2.49 -10.30
C SER A 31 2.86 -1.60 -9.53
N GLU A 32 2.18 -0.67 -10.22
CA GLU A 32 1.15 0.20 -9.61
C GLU A 32 0.00 -0.63 -9.03
N VAL A 33 -0.56 -1.56 -9.81
CA VAL A 33 -1.65 -2.46 -9.33
C VAL A 33 -1.18 -3.34 -8.16
N ALA A 34 0.08 -3.78 -8.19
CA ALA A 34 0.66 -4.55 -7.09
C ALA A 34 0.89 -3.71 -5.83
N GLY A 35 1.28 -2.43 -5.97
CA GLY A 35 1.39 -1.46 -4.87
C GLY A 35 0.03 -1.24 -4.23
N ALA A 36 -0.97 -0.85 -5.03
CA ALA A 36 -2.34 -0.62 -4.58
C ALA A 36 -2.92 -1.82 -3.81
N ALA A 37 -2.69 -3.04 -4.30
CA ALA A 37 -3.18 -4.24 -3.61
C ALA A 37 -2.47 -4.50 -2.26
N ARG A 38 -1.18 -4.16 -2.14
CA ARG A 38 -0.44 -4.27 -0.86
C ARG A 38 -0.91 -3.22 0.14
N ASP A 39 -1.06 -1.98 -0.31
CA ASP A 39 -1.46 -0.86 0.54
C ASP A 39 -2.92 -1.02 0.98
N ALA A 40 -3.81 -1.49 0.10
CA ALA A 40 -5.18 -1.87 0.45
C ALA A 40 -5.24 -3.02 1.47
N ALA A 41 -4.41 -4.07 1.31
CA ALA A 41 -4.35 -5.16 2.27
C ALA A 41 -3.89 -4.68 3.66
N ARG A 42 -2.92 -3.78 3.70
CA ARG A 42 -2.44 -3.17 4.94
C ARG A 42 -3.49 -2.27 5.59
N ALA A 43 -4.15 -1.41 4.81
CA ALA A 43 -5.21 -0.55 5.30
C ALA A 43 -6.38 -1.36 5.89
N GLY A 44 -6.78 -2.43 5.21
CA GLY A 44 -7.84 -3.31 5.69
C GLY A 44 -7.46 -4.14 6.93
N SER A 45 -6.20 -4.57 7.07
CA SER A 45 -5.76 -5.35 8.23
C SER A 45 -5.70 -4.54 9.53
N LEU A 46 -5.68 -3.20 9.43
CA LEU A 46 -5.74 -2.31 10.59
C LEU A 46 -7.16 -2.19 11.15
N GLN A 47 -8.18 -2.68 10.46
CA GLN A 47 -9.56 -2.52 10.87
C GLN A 47 -10.11 -3.78 11.55
N GLY A 48 -10.80 -3.60 12.68
CA GLY A 48 -11.32 -4.71 13.48
C GLY A 48 -12.60 -5.38 12.95
N SER A 49 -13.22 -4.86 11.89
CA SER A 49 -14.44 -5.43 11.30
C SER A 49 -14.34 -5.53 9.77
N GLY A 50 -14.92 -6.59 9.19
CA GLY A 50 -14.83 -6.85 7.75
C GLY A 50 -15.46 -5.76 6.87
N GLY A 51 -16.57 -5.16 7.31
CA GLY A 51 -17.25 -4.10 6.55
C GLY A 51 -16.42 -2.81 6.46
N GLU A 52 -15.89 -2.36 7.59
CA GLU A 52 -14.99 -1.20 7.60
C GLU A 52 -13.65 -1.52 6.91
N ALA A 53 -13.15 -2.75 7.05
CA ALA A 53 -11.91 -3.19 6.39
C ALA A 53 -12.04 -3.13 4.86
N ALA A 54 -13.17 -3.58 4.30
CA ALA A 54 -13.48 -3.49 2.89
C ALA A 54 -13.50 -2.04 2.40
N LYS A 55 -14.20 -1.16 3.15
CA LYS A 55 -14.30 0.26 2.81
C LYS A 55 -12.95 0.99 2.85
N GLN A 56 -12.13 0.76 3.88
CA GLN A 56 -10.80 1.37 3.98
C GLN A 56 -9.83 0.83 2.93
N ALA A 57 -9.88 -0.48 2.65
CA ALA A 57 -9.08 -1.08 1.58
C ALA A 57 -9.45 -0.53 0.20
N GLU A 58 -10.74 -0.33 -0.07
CA GLU A 58 -11.23 0.26 -1.31
C GLU A 58 -10.78 1.72 -1.46
N LEU A 59 -10.84 2.52 -0.39
CA LEU A 59 -10.35 3.90 -0.40
C LEU A 59 -8.85 3.99 -0.66
N ALA A 60 -8.06 3.13 -0.01
CA ALA A 60 -6.61 3.06 -0.23
C ALA A 60 -6.29 2.67 -1.69
N ALA A 61 -6.88 1.56 -2.17
CA ALA A 61 -6.68 1.12 -3.55
C ALA A 61 -7.07 2.20 -4.58
N LYS A 62 -8.17 2.91 -4.36
CA LYS A 62 -8.60 4.01 -5.24
C LYS A 62 -7.66 5.21 -5.20
N ALA A 63 -7.09 5.53 -4.03
CA ALA A 63 -6.11 6.59 -3.92
C ALA A 63 -4.82 6.25 -4.68
N ASP A 64 -4.39 4.98 -4.64
CA ASP A 64 -3.18 4.51 -5.33
C ASP A 64 -3.37 4.38 -6.85
N LEU A 65 -4.53 3.87 -7.28
CA LEU A 65 -4.85 3.66 -8.69
C LEU A 65 -5.31 4.94 -9.41
N GLY A 66 -5.92 5.88 -8.70
CA GLY A 66 -6.49 7.10 -9.28
C GLY A 66 -7.34 6.81 -10.53
N ASP A 67 -7.07 7.55 -11.61
CA ASP A 67 -7.75 7.40 -12.91
C ASP A 67 -6.98 6.47 -13.89
N ARG A 68 -6.08 5.60 -13.39
CA ARG A 68 -5.28 4.71 -14.24
C ARG A 68 -6.10 3.59 -14.86
N CYS A 69 -7.12 3.12 -14.16
CA CYS A 69 -8.03 2.11 -14.67
C CYS A 69 -9.08 2.77 -15.58
N GLN A 70 -9.48 2.05 -16.61
CA GLN A 70 -10.70 2.37 -17.36
C GLN A 70 -11.90 2.18 -16.43
N GLY A 71 -12.40 3.30 -15.89
CA GLY A 71 -13.49 3.30 -14.92
C GLY A 71 -13.04 2.91 -13.52
N ALA A 72 -13.95 2.33 -12.73
CA ALA A 72 -13.67 1.92 -11.37
C ALA A 72 -12.90 0.59 -11.35
N ALA A 73 -11.80 0.54 -10.60
CA ALA A 73 -11.15 -0.72 -10.27
C ALA A 73 -12.08 -1.60 -9.42
N ASP A 74 -12.10 -2.89 -9.69
CA ASP A 74 -12.83 -3.87 -8.88
C ASP A 74 -11.93 -4.32 -7.72
N ILE A 75 -12.34 -3.99 -6.50
CA ILE A 75 -11.58 -4.28 -5.28
C ILE A 75 -12.43 -5.17 -4.39
N THR A 76 -12.02 -6.43 -4.25
CA THR A 76 -12.71 -7.41 -3.43
C THR A 76 -11.86 -7.75 -2.20
N GLY A 77 -12.39 -7.45 -1.01
CA GLY A 77 -11.79 -7.81 0.27
C GLY A 77 -12.39 -9.09 0.86
N ALA A 78 -11.55 -9.93 1.44
CA ALA A 78 -11.92 -11.12 2.20
C ALA A 78 -11.30 -11.03 3.60
N TYR A 79 -12.16 -10.84 4.59
CA TYR A 79 -11.77 -10.79 6.01
C TYR A 79 -11.90 -12.17 6.64
N VAL A 80 -10.80 -12.70 7.16
CA VAL A 80 -10.78 -13.95 7.92
C VAL A 80 -10.41 -13.64 9.37
N PRO A 81 -11.37 -13.71 10.32
CA PRO A 81 -11.11 -13.39 11.71
C PRO A 81 -10.09 -14.36 12.33
N PRO A 82 -9.30 -13.90 13.34
CA PRO A 82 -8.45 -14.78 14.12
C PRO A 82 -9.29 -15.84 14.85
N THR A 83 -8.74 -17.05 14.98
CA THR A 83 -9.35 -18.16 15.72
C THR A 83 -8.50 -18.52 16.93
N ALA A 84 -9.04 -19.28 17.89
CA ALA A 84 -8.40 -19.58 19.19
C ALA A 84 -7.03 -20.31 19.14
N GLY A 85 -6.49 -20.59 17.96
CA GLY A 85 -5.14 -21.15 17.76
C GLY A 85 -4.46 -20.68 16.47
N GLY A 86 -4.97 -19.62 15.83
CA GLY A 86 -4.46 -19.15 14.54
C GLY A 86 -4.68 -17.65 14.33
N GLY A 87 -3.70 -17.00 13.71
CA GLY A 87 -3.79 -15.58 13.34
C GLY A 87 -4.86 -15.33 12.28
N GLY A 88 -5.54 -14.19 12.38
CA GLY A 88 -6.45 -13.70 11.35
C GLY A 88 -5.68 -13.08 10.19
N TYR A 89 -6.30 -13.03 9.01
CA TYR A 89 -5.71 -12.35 7.86
C TYR A 89 -6.78 -11.66 7.02
N TYR A 90 -6.38 -10.56 6.41
CA TYR A 90 -7.19 -9.83 5.46
C TYR A 90 -6.57 -9.98 4.07
N ARG A 91 -7.35 -10.46 3.11
CA ARG A 91 -6.93 -10.65 1.71
C ARG A 91 -7.68 -9.66 0.83
N VAL A 92 -6.97 -9.01 -0.08
CA VAL A 92 -7.57 -8.11 -1.08
C VAL A 92 -7.17 -8.59 -2.47
N THR A 93 -8.15 -8.65 -3.35
CA THR A 93 -7.99 -8.83 -4.79
C THR A 93 -8.31 -7.51 -5.47
N VAL A 94 -7.34 -6.97 -6.22
CA VAL A 94 -7.50 -5.77 -7.03
C VAL A 94 -7.49 -6.16 -8.49
N THR A 95 -8.53 -5.79 -9.22
CA THR A 95 -8.66 -5.99 -10.66
C THR A 95 -8.81 -4.63 -11.34
N CYS A 96 -7.91 -4.34 -12.26
CA CYS A 96 -7.89 -3.08 -13.00
C CYS A 96 -7.79 -3.37 -14.50
N THR A 97 -8.69 -2.78 -15.29
CA THR A 97 -8.66 -2.87 -16.75
C THR A 97 -8.09 -1.56 -17.30
N ILE A 98 -7.16 -1.63 -18.25
CA ILE A 98 -6.46 -0.47 -18.80
C ILE A 98 -6.58 -0.47 -20.32
N ASP A 99 -6.73 0.74 -20.88
CA ASP A 99 -6.68 0.95 -22.32
C ASP A 99 -5.26 0.76 -22.84
N MET A 100 -5.05 -0.23 -23.71
CA MET A 100 -3.78 -0.45 -24.39
C MET A 100 -3.91 -0.33 -25.92
N SER A 101 -4.97 0.32 -26.42
CA SER A 101 -5.19 0.53 -27.85
C SER A 101 -4.04 1.25 -28.57
N GLY A 102 -3.29 2.11 -27.86
CA GLY A 102 -2.08 2.76 -28.36
C GLY A 102 -0.89 1.81 -28.58
N PHE A 103 -0.94 0.59 -28.02
CA PHE A 103 0.08 -0.45 -28.17
C PHE A 103 -0.48 -1.58 -29.03
N GLY A 104 -0.47 -1.38 -30.36
CA GLY A 104 -1.18 -2.22 -31.36
C GLY A 104 -0.90 -3.74 -31.37
N VAL A 105 -0.04 -4.25 -30.49
CA VAL A 105 0.26 -5.68 -30.29
C VAL A 105 -0.53 -6.29 -29.13
N PHE A 106 -0.99 -5.49 -28.16
CA PHE A 106 -1.50 -5.98 -26.87
C PHE A 106 -3.03 -5.96 -26.72
N GLY A 107 -3.77 -5.62 -27.78
CA GLY A 107 -5.22 -5.48 -27.75
C GLY A 107 -5.69 -4.17 -27.11
N ALA A 108 -6.98 -3.85 -27.28
CA ALA A 108 -7.54 -2.58 -26.81
C ALA A 108 -7.68 -2.49 -25.28
N HIS A 109 -7.96 -3.61 -24.61
CA HIS A 109 -8.18 -3.65 -23.16
C HIS A 109 -7.36 -4.77 -22.54
N GLN A 110 -6.61 -4.44 -21.49
CA GLN A 110 -5.83 -5.41 -20.73
C GLN A 110 -6.22 -5.36 -19.26
N THR A 111 -6.60 -6.50 -18.70
CA THR A 111 -7.03 -6.64 -17.30
C THR A 111 -5.88 -7.21 -16.47
N PHE A 112 -5.55 -6.52 -15.38
CA PHE A 112 -4.54 -6.92 -14.42
C PHE A 112 -5.19 -7.23 -13.08
N THR A 113 -4.98 -8.44 -12.59
CA THR A 113 -5.44 -8.87 -11.27
C THR A 113 -4.26 -9.15 -10.36
N LYS A 114 -4.26 -8.56 -9.16
CA LYS A 114 -3.26 -8.80 -8.12
C LYS A 114 -3.95 -9.08 -6.79
N VAL A 115 -3.36 -9.98 -6.01
CA VAL A 115 -3.89 -10.38 -4.72
C VAL A 115 -2.80 -10.29 -3.68
N PHE A 116 -3.11 -9.66 -2.55
CA PHE A 116 -2.22 -9.58 -1.39
C PHE A 116 -3.00 -9.89 -0.12
N SER A 117 -2.30 -10.43 0.87
CA SER A 117 -2.84 -10.72 2.19
C SER A 117 -1.93 -10.15 3.26
N SER A 118 -2.53 -9.50 4.25
CA SER A 118 -1.87 -8.96 5.43
C SER A 118 -2.43 -9.64 6.69
N PRO A 119 -1.59 -10.05 7.65
CA PRO A 119 -2.08 -10.53 8.94
C PRO A 119 -2.82 -9.41 9.67
N ILE A 120 -3.93 -9.75 10.32
CA ILE A 120 -4.69 -8.80 11.14
C ILE A 120 -3.91 -8.56 12.42
N ASP A 121 -3.78 -7.30 12.82
CA ASP A 121 -3.14 -6.93 14.07
C ASP A 121 -4.01 -7.39 15.26
N PRO A 122 -3.54 -8.34 16.10
CA PRO A 122 -4.30 -8.81 17.25
C PRO A 122 -4.56 -7.71 18.29
N LEU A 123 -3.75 -6.65 18.34
CA LEU A 123 -3.95 -5.54 19.28
C LEU A 123 -5.23 -4.74 18.98
N GLN A 124 -5.71 -4.73 17.74
CA GLN A 124 -6.91 -3.96 17.38
C GLN A 124 -8.20 -4.53 17.98
N ASN A 125 -8.20 -5.82 18.32
CA ASN A 125 -9.33 -6.48 18.98
C ASN A 125 -9.03 -6.81 20.45
N PHE A 126 -7.93 -6.28 21.00
CA PHE A 126 -7.57 -6.51 22.39
C PHE A 126 -8.52 -5.72 23.30
N VAL A 127 -9.25 -6.44 24.15
CA VAL A 127 -10.02 -5.86 25.24
C VAL A 127 -9.12 -5.86 26.48
N PRO A 128 -8.78 -4.69 27.05
CA PRO A 128 -8.03 -4.62 28.31
C PRO A 128 -8.83 -5.29 29.43
N GLY A 129 -8.44 -6.52 29.79
CA GLY A 129 -9.14 -7.35 30.77
C GLY A 129 -9.02 -8.86 30.49
N ASP A 130 -8.86 -9.25 29.23
CA ASP A 130 -8.72 -10.66 28.80
C ASP A 130 -7.26 -11.10 28.63
N ALA A 131 -6.32 -10.38 29.25
CA ALA A 131 -4.94 -10.83 29.28
C ALA A 131 -4.93 -12.23 29.94
N PRO A 132 -4.44 -13.28 29.27
CA PRO A 132 -4.27 -14.55 29.94
C PRO A 132 -3.33 -14.28 31.12
N THR A 133 -3.81 -14.52 32.34
CA THR A 133 -2.98 -14.59 33.55
C THR A 133 -2.06 -15.81 33.50
N THR A 134 -1.61 -16.22 32.31
CA THR A 134 -0.46 -17.08 32.15
C THR A 134 0.68 -16.31 32.76
N SER A 135 0.90 -16.65 34.02
CA SER A 135 2.08 -16.43 34.81
C SER A 135 3.25 -16.15 33.87
N LEU A 136 3.87 -14.98 34.04
CA LEU A 136 5.30 -14.88 33.83
C LEU A 136 5.92 -15.93 34.77
N GLU A 137 5.87 -17.21 34.39
CA GLU A 137 6.80 -18.19 34.91
C GLU A 137 8.16 -17.62 34.48
N PRO A 138 9.02 -17.21 35.42
CA PRO A 138 10.34 -16.75 35.04
C PRO A 138 10.99 -17.90 34.24
N PRO A 139 11.59 -17.60 33.07
CA PRO A 139 12.25 -18.65 32.29
C PRO A 139 13.29 -19.32 33.20
N PRO A 140 13.46 -20.66 33.13
CA PRO A 140 14.62 -21.27 33.77
C PRO A 140 15.86 -20.55 33.25
N SER A 141 16.74 -20.15 34.16
CA SER A 141 17.89 -19.26 33.98
C SER A 141 19.01 -19.84 33.10
N SER A 142 18.66 -20.56 32.04
CA SER A 142 19.54 -21.34 31.18
C SER A 142 19.38 -21.01 29.69
N GLU A 143 18.46 -20.12 29.30
CA GLU A 143 18.32 -19.72 27.90
C GLU A 143 19.42 -18.71 27.52
N PRO A 144 20.24 -18.98 26.49
CA PRO A 144 21.13 -17.98 25.96
C PRO A 144 20.29 -16.82 25.43
N SER A 145 20.58 -15.61 25.91
CA SER A 145 20.01 -14.35 25.42
C SER A 145 19.85 -14.39 23.91
N PRO A 146 18.70 -13.97 23.32
CA PRO A 146 18.63 -13.83 21.87
C PRO A 146 19.71 -12.83 21.48
N THR A 147 20.77 -13.35 20.86
CA THR A 147 21.76 -12.53 20.18
C THR A 147 20.96 -11.71 19.20
N SER A 148 20.80 -10.42 19.51
CA SER A 148 20.23 -9.45 18.59
C SER A 148 20.94 -9.64 17.27
N THR A 149 20.29 -10.29 16.31
CA THR A 149 20.72 -10.32 14.92
C THR A 149 20.38 -8.96 14.34
N GLN A 150 21.08 -7.95 14.86
CA GLN A 150 21.28 -6.70 14.17
C GLN A 150 21.79 -7.06 12.78
N PHE A 151 20.95 -6.78 11.79
CA PHE A 151 21.24 -6.97 10.38
C PHE A 151 22.54 -6.22 10.09
N THR A 152 23.64 -6.96 10.01
CA THR A 152 24.92 -6.41 9.61
C THR A 152 24.82 -6.19 8.11
N ALA A 153 24.54 -4.95 7.71
CA ALA A 153 24.51 -4.60 6.30
C ALA A 153 25.90 -4.95 5.70
N PRO A 154 25.95 -5.67 4.57
CA PRO A 154 27.22 -5.98 3.91
C PRO A 154 27.98 -4.69 3.56
N SER A 155 29.32 -4.74 3.61
CA SER A 155 30.21 -3.57 3.57
C SER A 155 30.01 -2.65 2.34
N TRP A 156 29.49 -3.19 1.24
CA TRP A 156 29.14 -2.45 0.03
C TRP A 156 27.92 -1.52 0.18
N ASN A 157 27.19 -1.56 1.29
CA ASN A 157 25.99 -0.76 1.53
C ASN A 157 26.24 0.47 2.45
N SER A 158 27.50 0.82 2.69
CA SER A 158 27.88 2.01 3.45
C SER A 158 27.78 3.24 2.54
N PRO A 159 27.00 4.28 2.89
CA PRO A 159 27.02 5.54 2.15
C PRO A 159 28.44 6.09 2.15
N THR A 160 29.01 6.33 0.97
CA THR A 160 30.25 7.08 0.83
C THR A 160 30.08 8.44 1.50
N PRO A 161 30.97 8.86 2.42
CA PRO A 161 30.89 10.19 2.98
C PRO A 161 31.04 11.22 1.85
N PRO A 162 30.21 12.29 1.83
CA PRO A 162 30.42 13.37 0.89
C PRO A 162 31.81 14.00 1.13
N PRO A 163 32.47 14.53 0.09
CA PRO A 163 33.74 15.22 0.26
C PRO A 163 33.58 16.38 1.25
N SER A 164 34.45 16.41 2.25
CA SER A 164 34.55 17.49 3.23
C SER A 164 34.84 18.81 2.50
N SER A 165 33.87 19.71 2.53
CA SER A 165 34.06 21.09 2.12
C SER A 165 34.96 21.80 3.14
N PRO A 166 35.90 22.65 2.73
CA PRO A 166 36.68 23.46 3.65
C PRO A 166 35.77 24.47 4.36
N THR A 167 35.68 24.36 5.69
CA THR A 167 34.97 25.34 6.53
C THR A 167 35.81 26.63 6.61
N PRO A 168 35.19 27.82 6.53
CA PRO A 168 35.88 29.09 6.33
C PRO A 168 36.51 29.63 7.62
N SER A 169 37.65 30.30 7.48
CA SER A 169 38.26 31.12 8.54
C SER A 169 37.58 32.48 8.61
N GLY A 170 37.03 32.80 9.77
CA GLY A 170 36.96 34.16 10.31
C GLY A 170 35.82 35.06 9.82
N ALA A 171 34.78 35.22 10.65
CA ALA A 171 34.15 36.51 10.89
C ALA A 171 33.31 36.48 12.19
N THR A 172 33.45 37.55 12.94
CA THR A 172 32.91 37.96 14.25
C THR A 172 31.40 37.74 14.44
N PRO A 173 30.90 37.47 15.67
CA PRO A 173 29.47 37.44 15.94
C PRO A 173 28.94 38.88 16.07
N SER A 174 28.01 39.27 15.20
CA SER A 174 27.17 40.45 15.40
C SER A 174 25.74 39.99 15.58
N GLY A 175 25.16 40.35 16.73
CA GLY A 175 23.83 39.94 17.14
C GLY A 175 22.76 40.46 16.20
N ALA A 176 21.86 39.56 15.80
CA ALA A 176 20.54 39.91 15.30
C ALA A 176 19.59 38.76 15.65
N THR A 177 18.63 39.07 16.53
CA THR A 177 17.48 38.24 16.86
C THR A 177 16.60 38.05 15.63
N PRO A 178 16.14 36.83 15.30
CA PRO A 178 14.95 36.66 14.48
C PRO A 178 13.76 36.26 15.35
N SER A 179 12.80 37.18 15.37
CA SER A 179 11.44 37.04 15.83
C SER A 179 10.77 35.78 15.26
N GLY A 180 10.00 35.11 16.10
CA GLY A 180 9.14 34.01 15.68
C GLY A 180 8.14 34.44 14.61
N THR A 181 7.94 33.58 13.62
CA THR A 181 6.71 33.56 12.81
C THR A 181 6.53 32.13 12.32
N THR A 182 5.56 31.45 12.94
CA THR A 182 4.99 30.17 12.54
C THR A 182 4.30 30.28 11.18
N PRO A 183 4.48 29.35 10.23
CA PRO A 183 3.50 29.14 9.18
C PRO A 183 2.47 28.11 9.68
N ALA A 184 1.25 28.59 9.87
CA ALA A 184 0.04 27.80 10.08
C ALA A 184 -0.58 27.38 8.73
N GLY A 185 -1.20 26.19 8.70
CA GLY A 185 -2.19 25.76 7.70
C GLY A 185 -1.58 25.05 6.47
N SER A 186 -2.07 23.91 5.99
CA SER A 186 -3.45 23.41 6.04
C SER A 186 -3.46 21.88 6.01
N ALA A 187 -3.75 21.26 7.16
CA ALA A 187 -4.20 19.88 7.23
C ALA A 187 -5.73 19.88 7.06
N SER A 188 -6.21 19.49 5.88
CA SER A 188 -7.65 19.28 5.65
C SER A 188 -8.05 17.94 6.29
N SER A 189 -8.55 18.03 7.51
CA SER A 189 -9.22 16.94 8.23
C SER A 189 -10.69 16.86 7.76
N PRO A 190 -11.20 15.71 7.29
CA PRO A 190 -12.64 15.54 7.12
C PRO A 190 -13.32 15.35 8.48
N ALA A 191 -14.42 16.08 8.67
CA ALA A 191 -15.24 16.09 9.88
C ALA A 191 -15.93 14.72 10.15
N PRO A 192 -16.30 14.41 11.41
CA PRO A 192 -17.06 13.22 11.74
C PRO A 192 -18.50 13.32 11.19
N SER A 193 -18.85 12.41 10.28
CA SER A 193 -20.21 12.22 9.82
C SER A 193 -21.10 11.68 10.94
N LYS A 194 -22.17 12.42 11.22
CA LYS A 194 -23.26 12.11 12.17
C LYS A 194 -23.84 10.70 11.91
N PRO A 195 -24.19 9.92 12.95
CA PRO A 195 -24.85 8.63 12.76
C PRO A 195 -26.27 8.81 12.18
N SER A 196 -26.52 8.20 11.02
CA SER A 196 -27.86 8.09 10.44
C SER A 196 -28.72 7.15 11.29
N LYS A 197 -29.93 7.63 11.60
CA LYS A 197 -30.96 6.93 12.37
C LYS A 197 -31.39 5.63 11.64
N PRO A 198 -31.55 4.49 12.33
CA PRO A 198 -32.08 3.27 11.73
C PRO A 198 -33.52 3.48 11.22
N ALA A 199 -33.82 2.89 10.05
CA ALA A 199 -35.17 2.80 9.51
C ALA A 199 -36.06 1.91 10.40
N PRO A 200 -37.38 2.16 10.50
CA PRO A 200 -38.28 1.31 11.27
C PRO A 200 -38.50 -0.05 10.58
N ASP A 201 -38.52 -1.12 11.38
CA ASP A 201 -38.76 -2.50 10.96
C ASP A 201 -40.08 -2.69 10.18
N PRO A 202 -40.11 -3.55 9.15
CA PRO A 202 -41.35 -3.99 8.55
C PRO A 202 -42.14 -4.87 9.51
N LYS A 203 -43.38 -4.46 9.80
CA LYS A 203 -44.35 -5.17 10.65
C LYS A 203 -44.66 -6.58 10.08
N PRO A 204 -44.82 -7.62 10.91
CA PRO A 204 -45.23 -8.94 10.44
C PRO A 204 -46.67 -8.89 9.94
N THR A 205 -46.88 -9.22 8.66
CA THR A 205 -48.21 -9.47 8.10
C THR A 205 -48.61 -10.91 8.43
N THR A 206 -49.57 -11.06 9.35
CA THR A 206 -50.26 -12.32 9.61
C THR A 206 -51.02 -12.77 8.34
N PRO A 207 -50.85 -14.00 7.84
CA PRO A 207 -51.75 -14.53 6.83
C PRO A 207 -53.06 -14.93 7.52
N ALA A 208 -54.13 -14.21 7.18
CA ALA A 208 -55.50 -14.63 7.47
C ALA A 208 -55.82 -15.84 6.58
N GLY A 209 -56.24 -16.93 7.21
CA GLY A 209 -56.71 -18.12 6.49
C GLY A 209 -58.04 -17.88 5.80
N HIS A 210 -58.22 -18.57 4.67
CA HIS A 210 -59.46 -19.17 4.19
C HIS A 210 -59.11 -20.27 3.18
#